data_AF-A0A5D3DBK6-F1
#
_entry.id   AF-A0A5D3DBK6-F1
#
_cell.length_a   1.000
_cell.length_b   1.000
_cell.length_c   1.000
_cell.angle_alpha   90.00
_cell.angle_beta   90.00
_cell.angle_gamma   90.00
#
_symmetry.space_group_name_H-M   'P 1'
#
loop_
_entity.id
_entity.type
_entity.pdbx_description
1 polymer ?
#
loop_
_entity_poly.entity_id
_entity_poly.type
_entity_poly.pdbx_seq_one_letter_code
_entity_poly.pdbx_strand_id
1 'polypeptide(L)' 'MNLLNGYQPPKFQQFDEKGNPKQHVAHFIETCETTGTRGDLLVKQFIRTLKEKAFHWYANLEPESIDSWE' A
#
# COMPACT_ATOMS: atom_id res chain seq x y z
N MET A 1 26.81 -4.01 -1.56
CA MET A 1 25.99 -3.94 -0.33
C MET A 1 24.66 -4.63 -0.62
N ASN A 2 24.38 -5.76 0.03
CA ASN A 2 23.13 -6.50 -0.15
C ASN A 2 22.00 -5.78 0.60
N LEU A 3 21.05 -5.21 -0.14
CA LEU A 3 19.83 -4.57 0.37
C LEU A 3 18.88 -5.50 1.16
N LEU A 4 19.22 -6.78 1.35
CA LEU A 4 18.30 -7.83 1.80
C LEU A 4 18.52 -8.33 3.23
N ASN A 5 19.54 -7.87 3.97
CA ASN A 5 19.89 -8.49 5.26
C ASN A 5 19.21 -7.86 6.50
N GLY A 6 18.12 -7.09 6.32
CA GLY A 6 17.44 -6.45 7.46
C GLY A 6 16.15 -5.68 7.15
N TYR A 7 15.78 -5.48 5.89
CA TYR A 7 14.48 -4.87 5.58
C TYR A 7 13.37 -5.90 5.73
N GLN A 8 12.68 -5.87 6.87
CA GLN A 8 11.37 -6.50 7.00
C GLN A 8 10.32 -5.52 6.50
N PRO A 9 9.58 -5.84 5.42
CA PRO A 9 8.50 -4.98 4.98
C PRO A 9 7.45 -4.84 6.09
N PRO A 10 6.86 -3.65 6.28
CA PRO A 10 5.79 -3.47 7.24
C PRO A 10 4.66 -4.48 6.96
N LYS A 11 4.10 -5.03 8.02
CA LYS A 11 2.90 -5.86 7.93
C LYS A 11 1.70 -4.92 7.96
N PHE A 12 0.95 -4.89 6.88
CA PHE A 12 -0.26 -4.10 6.78
C PHE A 12 -1.49 -4.96 7.07
N GLN A 13 -2.51 -4.33 7.64
CA GLN A 13 -3.86 -4.89 7.61
C GLN A 13 -4.34 -4.94 6.16
N GLN A 14 -4.96 -6.06 5.77
CA GLN A 14 -5.55 -6.18 4.44
C GLN A 14 -6.99 -5.65 4.41
N PHE A 15 -7.37 -5.03 3.30
CA PHE A 15 -8.66 -4.39 3.06
C PHE A 15 -9.40 -5.07 1.89
N ASP A 16 -10.62 -5.53 2.15
CA ASP A 16 -11.53 -6.21 1.20
C ASP A 16 -12.78 -5.38 0.87
N GLU A 17 -12.70 -4.05 0.98
CA GLU A 17 -13.82 -3.09 0.85
C GLU A 17 -14.76 -3.02 2.07
N LYS A 18 -14.59 -3.88 3.08
CA LYS A 18 -15.40 -3.80 4.31
C LYS A 18 -14.73 -2.91 5.34
N GLY A 19 -15.52 -2.05 5.96
CA GLY A 19 -15.05 -1.08 6.96
C GLY A 19 -14.86 0.31 6.36
N ASN A 20 -14.11 1.18 7.04
CA ASN A 20 -13.93 2.57 6.64
C ASN A 20 -12.67 2.75 5.78
N PRO A 21 -12.78 3.07 4.47
CA PRO A 21 -11.63 3.26 3.60
C PRO A 21 -10.72 4.41 4.05
N LYS A 22 -11.27 5.49 4.65
CA LYS A 22 -10.48 6.62 5.13
C LYS A 22 -9.60 6.23 6.31
N GLN A 23 -10.13 5.40 7.21
CA GLN A 23 -9.36 4.89 8.35
C GLN A 23 -8.25 3.96 7.88
N HIS A 24 -8.53 3.11 6.88
CA HIS A 24 -7.52 2.25 6.27
C HIS A 24 -6.36 3.05 5.66
N VAL A 25 -6.68 4.08 4.86
CA VAL A 25 -5.67 4.96 4.25
C VAL A 25 -4.87 5.72 5.33
N ALA A 26 -5.53 6.25 6.36
CA ALA A 26 -4.84 6.95 7.44
C ALA A 26 -3.84 6.05 8.18
N HIS A 27 -4.25 4.81 8.51
CA HIS A 27 -3.38 3.85 9.18
C HIS A 27 -2.20 3.40 8.29
N PHE A 28 -2.45 3.26 7.00
CA PHE A 28 -1.40 2.98 6.02
C PHE A 28 -0.34 4.09 5.98
N ILE A 29 -0.76 5.36 5.88
CA ILE A 29 0.15 6.52 5.87
C ILE A 29 0.99 6.55 7.14
N GLU A 30 0.35 6.43 8.32
CA GLU A 30 1.05 6.41 9.62
C GLU A 30 2.11 5.30 9.71
N THR A 31 1.79 4.10 9.21
CA THR A 31 2.72 2.96 9.15
C THR A 31 3.90 3.24 8.21
N CYS A 32 3.67 3.98 7.13
CA CYS A 32 4.72 4.33 6.17
C CYS A 32 5.61 5.49 6.64
N GLU A 33 5.04 6.47 7.33
CA GLU A 33 5.79 7.59 7.93
C GLU A 33 6.75 7.09 9.01
N THR A 34 6.28 6.18 9.87
CA THR A 34 7.12 5.54 10.92
C THR A 34 8.28 4.72 10.35
N THR A 35 8.20 4.30 9.09
CA THR A 35 9.21 3.46 8.43
C THR A 35 10.07 4.23 7.41
N GLY A 36 9.82 5.54 7.25
CA GLY A 36 10.56 6.40 6.33
C GLY A 36 10.34 6.09 4.85
N THR A 37 9.19 5.54 4.50
CA THR A 37 8.87 5.13 3.12
C THR A 37 8.62 6.37 2.22
N ARG A 38 9.22 6.41 1.03
CA ARG A 38 9.11 7.51 0.04
C ARG A 38 7.86 7.36 -0.85
N GLY A 39 7.38 8.45 -1.45
CA GLY A 39 6.11 8.49 -2.21
C GLY A 39 5.94 7.40 -3.29
N ASP A 40 6.98 7.14 -4.09
CA ASP A 40 6.96 6.09 -5.13
C ASP A 40 6.85 4.67 -4.55
N LEU A 41 7.30 4.50 -3.30
CA LEU A 41 7.18 3.26 -2.56
C LEU A 41 5.81 3.14 -1.89
N LEU A 42 5.12 4.25 -1.58
CA LEU A 42 3.77 4.21 -0.99
C LEU A 42 2.80 3.49 -1.90
N VAL A 43 2.74 3.83 -3.19
CA VAL A 43 1.87 3.14 -4.16
C VAL A 43 2.18 1.65 -4.20
N LYS A 44 3.47 1.27 -4.27
CA LYS A 44 3.91 -0.13 -4.29
C LYS A 44 3.55 -0.90 -3.00
N GLN A 45 3.62 -0.23 -1.85
CA GLN A 45 3.24 -0.83 -0.56
C GLN A 45 1.71 -0.91 -0.41
N PHE A 46 0.97 0.08 -0.91
CA PHE A 46 -0.48 0.16 -0.78
C PHE A 46 -1.19 -1.02 -1.42
N ILE A 47 -0.70 -1.48 -2.58
CA ILE A 47 -1.24 -2.65 -3.28
C ILE A 47 -1.19 -3.90 -2.38
N ARG A 48 -0.19 -4.02 -1.51
CA ARG A 48 -0.03 -5.15 -0.57
C ARG A 48 -1.08 -5.13 0.54
N THR A 49 -1.79 -4.00 0.71
CA THR A 49 -2.90 -3.87 1.64
C THR A 49 -4.23 -4.32 1.03
N LEU A 50 -4.32 -4.51 -0.29
CA LEU A 50 -5.57 -4.86 -0.95
C LEU A 50 -5.76 -6.38 -0.98
N LYS A 51 -7.00 -6.84 -0.76
CA LYS A 51 -7.39 -8.23 -0.98
C LYS A 51 -8.78 -8.32 -1.62
N GLU A 52 -9.12 -9.50 -2.13
CA GLU A 52 -10.45 -9.82 -2.67
C GLU A 52 -10.93 -8.77 -3.69
N LYS A 53 -12.09 -8.16 -3.45
CA LYS A 53 -12.71 -7.20 -4.38
C LYS A 53 -11.87 -5.95 -4.61
N ALA A 54 -11.23 -5.43 -3.56
CA ALA A 54 -10.37 -4.26 -3.68
C ALA A 54 -9.14 -4.57 -4.57
N PHE A 55 -8.56 -5.75 -4.43
CA PHE A 55 -7.46 -6.19 -5.31
C PHE A 55 -7.94 -6.45 -6.74
N HIS A 56 -9.13 -7.01 -6.91
CA HIS A 56 -9.74 -7.19 -8.22
C HIS A 56 -9.98 -5.86 -8.93
N TRP A 57 -10.47 -4.83 -8.22
CA TRP A 57 -10.57 -3.48 -8.77
C TRP A 57 -9.22 -2.95 -9.25
N TYR A 58 -8.18 -3.04 -8.40
CA TYR A 58 -6.82 -2.60 -8.77
C TYR A 58 -6.29 -3.32 -10.02
N ALA A 59 -6.48 -4.63 -10.11
CA ALA A 59 -6.01 -5.43 -11.24
C ALA A 59 -6.70 -5.11 -12.58
N ASN A 60 -7.84 -4.41 -12.56
CA ASN A 60 -8.58 -4.00 -13.75
C ASN A 60 -8.36 -2.52 -14.12
N LEU A 61 -7.49 -1.81 -13.41
CA LEU A 61 -7.11 -0.45 -13.78
C LEU A 61 -6.27 -0.45 -15.06
N GLU A 62 -6.37 0.63 -15.83
CA GLU A 62 -5.47 0.83 -16.96
C GLU A 62 -4.03 0.97 -16.44
N PRO A 63 -3.03 0.41 -17.16
CA PRO A 63 -1.63 0.67 -16.83
C PRO A 63 -1.36 2.16 -16.72
N GLU A 64 -0.54 2.56 -15.75
CA GLU A 64 -0.15 3.96 -15.52
C GLU A 64 -1.31 4.89 -15.11
N SER A 65 -2.50 4.36 -14.80
CA SER A 65 -3.61 5.15 -14.27
C SER A 65 -3.42 5.63 -12.83
N ILE A 66 -2.36 5.16 -12.16
CA ILE A 66 -1.90 5.63 -10.85
C ILE A 66 -0.42 5.97 -11.01
N ASP A 67 -0.10 7.26 -10.98
CA ASP A 67 1.22 7.83 -11.22
C ASP A 67 1.95 8.21 -9.92
N SER A 68 1.19 8.68 -8.92
CA SER A 68 1.70 9.06 -7.59
C SER A 68 0.82 8.58 -6.44
N TRP A 69 1.31 8.82 -5.22
CA TRP A 69 0.51 8.62 -4.01
C TRP A 69 -0.49 9.78 -3.80
N GLU A 70 -0.07 10.98 -4.20
CA GLU A 70 -0.85 12.22 -4.18
C GLU A 70 -2.00 12.25 -5.19
#